data_AF-A0A3D1RVM0-F1
#
_entry.id   AF-A0A3D1RVM0-F1
#
_cell.length_a   1.000
_cell.length_b   1.000
_cell.length_c   1.000
_cell.angle_alpha   90.00
_cell.angle_beta   90.00
_cell.angle_gamma   90.00
#
_symmetry.space_group_name_H-M   'P 1'
#
loop_
_entity.id
_entity.type
_entity.pdbx_description
1 polymer ?
#
loop_
_entity_poly.entity_id
_entity_poly.type
_entity_poly.pdbx_seq_one_letter_code
_entity_poly.pdbx_strand_id
1 'polypeptide(L)'
;MKVSQVGSCPDYGLHEADMQTYYRDGEKRALELPNRGPLRFTKSGELHPEIVEAWSEYGFYVLEGVIGPEELADIEQDLKGILDSLPVRKGSLVDNNGRPALGTECEGPNLFWSKPLGDPFGGTNLAAGRHPVKMFEPMPAESAPTEVVYLILGVLQFSDA
;
A
#
# COMPACT_ATOMS: atom_id res chain seq x y z
N MET A 1 0.99 12.38 -14.09
CA MET A 1 1.61 11.12 -14.54
C MET A 1 0.56 10.02 -14.39
N LYS A 2 0.06 9.45 -15.49
CA LYS A 2 -0.83 8.28 -15.40
C LYS A 2 0.05 7.10 -15.00
N VAL A 3 -0.01 6.69 -13.74
CA VAL A 3 0.48 5.37 -13.35
C VAL A 3 -0.37 4.37 -14.12
N SER A 4 0.21 3.78 -15.16
CA SER A 4 -0.37 2.61 -15.81
C SER A 4 -0.34 1.48 -14.78
N GLN A 5 -1.43 1.34 -14.02
CA GLN A 5 -1.70 0.12 -13.28
C GLN A 5 -1.85 -1.00 -14.31
N VAL A 6 -0.76 -1.70 -14.60
CA VAL A 6 -0.83 -3.08 -15.08
C VAL A 6 -1.06 -3.94 -13.84
N GLY A 7 -2.26 -3.80 -13.26
CA GLY A 7 -2.73 -4.58 -12.14
C GLY A 7 -4.09 -5.11 -12.54
N SER A 8 -4.24 -6.44 -12.58
CA SER A 8 -5.50 -7.14 -12.78
C SER A 8 -6.63 -6.37 -12.06
N CYS A 9 -7.55 -5.78 -12.82
CA CYS A 9 -8.78 -5.30 -12.21
C CYS A 9 -9.44 -6.54 -11.58
N PRO A 10 -9.79 -6.52 -10.28
CA PRO A 10 -10.47 -7.65 -9.67
C PRO A 10 -11.76 -7.93 -10.46
N ASP A 11 -11.93 -9.17 -10.93
CA ASP A 11 -13.16 -9.62 -11.58
C ASP A 11 -14.20 -9.92 -10.51
N TYR A 12 -15.21 -9.06 -10.40
CA TYR A 12 -16.33 -9.24 -9.46
C TYR A 12 -17.44 -10.14 -10.04
N GLY A 13 -17.21 -10.76 -11.20
CA GLY A 13 -18.11 -11.70 -11.84
C GLY A 13 -19.47 -11.08 -12.15
N LEU A 14 -20.54 -11.70 -11.67
CA LEU A 14 -21.91 -11.20 -11.87
C LEU A 14 -22.16 -9.82 -11.24
N HIS A 15 -21.32 -9.40 -10.29
CA HIS A 15 -21.45 -8.12 -9.59
C HIS A 15 -20.56 -7.02 -10.18
N GLU A 16 -19.84 -7.27 -11.28
CA GLU A 16 -18.92 -6.32 -11.89
C GLU A 16 -19.59 -4.97 -12.21
N ALA A 17 -20.75 -5.00 -12.86
CA ALA A 17 -21.47 -3.78 -13.23
C ALA A 17 -21.92 -2.96 -12.00
N ASP A 18 -22.38 -3.64 -10.94
CA ASP A 18 -22.80 -3.00 -9.70
C ASP A 18 -21.60 -2.41 -8.95
N MET A 19 -20.47 -3.13 -8.91
CA MET A 19 -19.23 -2.67 -8.28
C MET A 19 -18.64 -1.45 -8.98
N GLN A 20 -18.60 -1.44 -10.31
CA GLN A 20 -18.14 -0.26 -11.07
C GLN A 20 -19.05 0.96 -10.84
N THR A 21 -20.36 0.73 -10.74
CA THR A 21 -21.31 1.79 -10.38
C THR A 21 -21.06 2.31 -8.97
N TYR A 22 -20.88 1.41 -8.01
CA TYR A 22 -20.56 1.74 -6.62
C TYR A 22 -19.28 2.58 -6.51
N TYR A 23 -18.21 2.20 -7.21
CA TYR A 23 -16.95 2.94 -7.21
C TYR A 23 -17.11 4.35 -7.81
N ARG A 24 -17.72 4.46 -8.98
CA ARG A 24 -17.94 5.76 -9.65
C ARG A 24 -18.78 6.70 -8.80
N ASP A 25 -19.89 6.20 -8.24
CA ASP A 25 -20.77 7.01 -7.42
C ASP A 25 -20.13 7.35 -6.05
N GLY A 26 -19.34 6.42 -5.50
CA GLY A 26 -18.56 6.63 -4.28
C GLY A 26 -17.46 7.68 -4.46
N GLU A 27 -16.70 7.61 -5.55
CA GLU A 27 -15.67 8.59 -5.90
C GLU A 27 -16.28 9.98 -6.05
N LYS A 28 -17.40 10.10 -6.78
CA LYS A 28 -18.12 11.37 -6.91
C LYS A 28 -18.49 11.96 -5.55
N ARG A 29 -19.12 11.17 -4.66
CA ARG A 29 -19.48 11.62 -3.31
C ARG A 29 -18.25 12.02 -2.49
N ALA A 30 -17.16 11.26 -2.58
CA ALA A 30 -15.94 11.52 -1.83
C ALA A 30 -15.22 12.81 -2.29
N LEU A 31 -15.29 13.14 -3.59
CA LEU A 31 -14.72 14.36 -4.15
C LEU A 31 -15.57 15.61 -3.87
N GLU A 32 -16.87 15.44 -3.62
CA GLU A 32 -17.78 16.53 -3.25
C GLU A 32 -17.67 16.96 -1.77
N LEU A 33 -17.03 16.14 -0.92
CA LEU A 33 -16.83 16.48 0.49
C LEU A 33 -15.87 17.68 0.64
N PRO A 34 -16.22 18.71 1.46
CA PRO A 34 -15.34 19.85 1.71
C PRO A 34 -14.27 19.52 2.76
N ASN A 35 -13.55 18.42 2.57
CA ASN A 35 -12.58 17.88 3.52
C ASN A 35 -11.19 17.67 2.92
N ARG A 36 -10.81 18.55 2.00
CA ARG A 36 -9.57 18.44 1.24
C ARG A 36 -8.94 19.80 0.98
N GLY A 37 -7.61 19.86 1.01
CA GLY A 37 -6.86 21.07 0.66
C GLY A 37 -5.45 21.10 1.28
N PRO A 38 -4.71 22.21 1.12
CA PRO A 38 -3.36 22.31 1.63
C PRO A 38 -3.31 22.33 3.16
N LEU A 39 -2.19 21.90 3.72
CA LEU A 39 -1.90 22.07 5.13
C LEU A 39 -1.82 23.55 5.48
N ARG A 40 -2.65 24.00 6.43
CA ARG A 40 -2.76 25.40 6.85
C ARG A 40 -2.67 25.51 8.37
N PHE A 41 -2.02 26.57 8.84
CA PHE A 41 -1.91 26.91 10.25
C PHE A 41 -2.45 28.31 10.52
N THR A 42 -2.92 28.53 11.75
CA THR A 42 -3.25 29.85 12.27
C THR A 42 -1.97 30.67 12.51
N LYS A 43 -2.12 31.97 12.82
CA LYS A 43 -0.98 32.81 13.22
C LYS A 43 -0.31 32.35 14.52
N SER A 44 -1.02 31.62 15.38
CA SER A 44 -0.49 31.01 16.60
C SER A 44 0.25 29.69 16.34
N GLY A 45 0.25 29.18 15.10
CA GLY A 45 0.88 27.90 14.74
C GLY A 45 0.00 26.68 14.97
N GLU A 46 -1.28 26.86 15.29
CA GLU A 46 -2.24 25.77 15.44
C GLU A 46 -2.78 25.33 14.09
N LEU A 47 -3.20 24.06 13.95
CA LEU A 47 -3.85 23.59 12.73
C LEU A 47 -5.10 24.43 12.46
N HIS A 48 -5.31 24.82 11.19
CA HIS A 48 -6.42 25.71 10.85
C HIS A 48 -7.77 25.11 11.26
N PRO A 49 -8.67 25.87 11.95
CA PRO A 49 -9.93 25.34 12.49
C PRO A 49 -10.79 24.61 11.46
N GLU A 50 -10.88 25.13 10.23
CA GLU A 50 -11.63 24.47 9.14
C GLU A 50 -11.15 23.02 8.84
N ILE A 51 -9.86 22.73 9.02
CA ILE A 51 -9.33 21.37 8.84
C ILE A 51 -9.83 20.47 9.98
N VAL A 52 -9.79 20.97 11.21
CA VAL A 52 -10.25 20.24 12.41
C VAL A 52 -11.77 20.02 12.37
N GLU A 53 -12.53 21.03 11.97
CA GLU A 53 -13.99 20.99 11.83
C GLU A 53 -14.40 19.98 10.75
N ALA A 54 -13.80 20.05 9.56
CA ALA A 54 -14.08 19.09 8.49
C ALA A 54 -13.65 17.66 8.89
N TRP A 55 -12.49 17.49 9.54
CA TRP A 55 -12.09 16.19 10.07
C TRP A 55 -13.11 15.66 11.10
N SER A 56 -13.61 16.52 11.98
CA SER A 56 -14.62 16.14 12.99
C SER A 56 -15.98 15.81 12.35
N GLU A 57 -16.39 16.50 11.29
CA GLU A 57 -17.66 16.27 10.60
C GLU A 57 -17.62 15.00 9.75
N TYR A 58 -16.55 14.80 8.98
CA TYR A 58 -16.46 13.73 7.98
C TYR A 58 -15.65 12.52 8.46
N GLY A 59 -14.97 12.60 9.61
CA GLY A 59 -14.11 11.57 10.19
C GLY A 59 -12.70 11.50 9.60
N PHE A 60 -12.41 12.30 8.56
CA PHE A 60 -11.09 12.39 7.92
C PHE A 60 -10.94 13.71 7.14
N TYR A 61 -9.69 14.08 6.84
CA TYR A 61 -9.33 15.21 5.97
C TYR A 61 -8.18 14.80 5.05
N VAL A 62 -8.23 15.18 3.78
CA VAL A 62 -7.17 14.91 2.80
C VAL A 62 -6.29 16.15 2.64
N LEU A 63 -5.07 16.07 3.17
CA LEU A 63 -4.07 17.11 2.96
C LEU A 63 -3.44 16.95 1.58
N GLU A 64 -3.46 18.03 0.80
CA GLU A 64 -2.88 18.07 -0.55
C GLU A 64 -1.56 18.85 -0.56
N GLY A 65 -0.63 18.41 -1.40
CA GLY A 65 0.65 19.12 -1.59
C GLY A 65 1.52 19.22 -0.34
N VAL A 66 1.39 18.26 0.59
CA VAL A 66 2.23 18.21 1.81
C VAL A 66 3.67 17.89 1.45
N ILE A 67 3.86 16.90 0.59
CA ILE A 67 5.17 16.45 0.09
C ILE A 67 5.38 17.09 -1.28
N GLY A 68 6.54 17.73 -1.47
CA GLY A 68 6.91 18.36 -2.73
C GLY A 68 7.16 17.34 -3.84
N PRO A 69 7.15 17.76 -5.12
CA PRO A 69 7.37 16.84 -6.23
C PRO A 69 8.77 16.21 -6.25
N GLU A 70 9.79 16.91 -5.74
CA GLU A 70 11.17 16.40 -5.65
C GLU A 70 11.29 15.31 -4.59
N GLU A 71 10.82 15.58 -3.37
CA GLU A 71 10.78 14.60 -2.27
C GLU A 71 9.92 13.39 -2.62
N LEU A 72 8.78 13.59 -3.29
CA LEU A 72 7.94 12.49 -3.76
C LEU A 72 8.68 11.62 -4.79
N ALA A 73 9.44 12.23 -5.70
CA ALA A 73 10.22 11.50 -6.69
C ALA A 73 11.35 10.68 -6.04
N ASP A 74 11.96 11.21 -4.99
CA ASP A 74 12.99 10.52 -4.20
C ASP A 74 12.43 9.27 -3.51
N ILE A 75 11.31 9.42 -2.79
CA ILE A 75 10.60 8.30 -2.14
C ILE A 75 10.17 7.24 -3.17
N GLU A 76 9.66 7.67 -4.34
CA GLU A 76 9.29 6.74 -5.40
C GLU A 76 10.49 5.97 -5.96
N GLN A 77 11.64 6.62 -6.08
CA GLN A 77 12.87 5.99 -6.57
C GLN A 77 13.37 4.95 -5.57
N ASP A 78 13.43 5.28 -4.29
CA ASP A 78 13.85 4.37 -3.23
C ASP A 78 12.91 3.18 -3.10
N LEU A 79 11.59 3.39 -3.17
CA LEU A 79 10.61 2.30 -3.18
C LEU A 79 10.83 1.35 -4.36
N LYS A 80 11.07 1.88 -5.57
CA LYS A 80 11.39 1.05 -6.75
C LYS A 80 12.69 0.28 -6.53
N GLY A 81 13.71 0.90 -5.94
CA GLY A 81 14.97 0.25 -5.58
C GLY A 81 14.77 -0.92 -4.59
N ILE A 82 13.96 -0.74 -3.56
CA ILE A 82 13.56 -1.79 -2.61
C ILE A 82 12.87 -2.94 -3.34
N LEU A 83 11.90 -2.65 -4.21
CA LEU A 83 11.16 -3.68 -4.94
C LEU A 83 12.05 -4.44 -5.93
N ASP A 84 12.94 -3.75 -6.64
CA ASP A 84 13.87 -4.33 -7.61
C ASP A 84 14.96 -5.20 -6.95
N SER A 85 15.26 -4.96 -5.67
CA SER A 85 16.24 -5.72 -4.90
C SER A 85 15.63 -6.90 -4.14
N LEU A 86 14.32 -7.13 -4.25
CA LEU A 86 13.70 -8.30 -3.62
C LEU A 86 14.29 -9.62 -4.16
N PRO A 87 14.43 -10.65 -3.31
CA PRO A 87 14.89 -11.97 -3.73
C PRO A 87 13.98 -12.54 -4.84
N VAL A 88 14.58 -13.21 -5.84
CA VAL A 88 13.82 -13.86 -6.95
C VAL A 88 12.74 -14.82 -6.43
N ARG A 89 13.03 -15.47 -5.30
CA ARG A 89 12.11 -16.34 -4.56
C ARG A 89 12.50 -16.37 -3.10
N LYS A 90 11.59 -16.85 -2.25
CA LYS A 90 11.86 -17.08 -0.83
C LYS A 90 13.14 -17.90 -0.61
N GLY A 91 14.03 -17.37 0.22
CA GLY A 91 15.33 -17.97 0.51
C GLY A 91 16.41 -17.78 -0.56
N SER A 92 16.13 -17.08 -1.66
CA SER A 92 17.17 -16.68 -2.63
C SER A 92 18.11 -15.66 -2.01
N LEU A 93 19.42 -15.81 -2.26
CA LEU A 93 20.44 -14.82 -1.90
C LEU A 93 20.63 -13.75 -2.96
N VAL A 94 19.96 -13.89 -4.11
CA VAL A 94 20.07 -12.97 -5.24
C VAL A 94 18.71 -12.45 -5.67
N ASP A 95 18.72 -11.22 -6.19
CA ASP A 95 17.57 -10.57 -6.83
C ASP A 95 17.47 -10.94 -8.33
N ASN A 96 16.48 -10.38 -9.02
CA ASN A 96 16.24 -10.66 -10.44
C ASN A 96 17.39 -10.20 -11.37
N ASN A 97 18.29 -9.35 -10.88
CA ASN A 97 19.45 -8.84 -11.61
C ASN A 97 20.74 -9.60 -11.26
N GLY A 98 20.67 -10.61 -10.38
CA GLY A 98 21.83 -11.36 -9.90
C GLY A 98 22.67 -10.64 -8.85
N ARG A 99 22.18 -9.52 -8.30
CA ARG A 99 22.81 -8.80 -7.18
C ARG A 99 22.43 -9.46 -5.86
N PRO A 100 23.17 -9.24 -4.75
CA PRO A 100 22.71 -9.64 -3.43
C PRO A 100 21.30 -9.11 -3.16
N ALA A 101 20.40 -9.99 -2.72
CA ALA A 101 19.02 -9.62 -2.47
C ALA A 101 18.85 -8.82 -1.18
N LEU A 102 17.79 -8.02 -1.11
CA LEU A 102 17.43 -7.29 0.10
C LEU A 102 17.23 -8.25 1.28
N GLY A 103 17.86 -7.91 2.40
CA GLY A 103 17.76 -8.67 3.65
C GLY A 103 18.76 -9.83 3.80
N THR A 104 19.63 -10.09 2.82
CA THR A 104 20.63 -11.18 2.94
C THR A 104 21.68 -10.94 4.01
N GLU A 105 21.98 -9.68 4.30
CA GLU A 105 22.95 -9.27 5.32
C GLU A 105 22.30 -8.89 6.65
N CYS A 106 20.96 -8.96 6.73
CA CYS A 106 20.23 -8.63 7.94
C CYS A 106 20.16 -9.82 8.90
N GLU A 107 20.31 -9.55 10.20
CA GLU A 107 20.19 -10.59 11.23
C GLU A 107 18.72 -10.98 11.51
N GLY A 108 17.79 -10.01 11.35
CA GLY A 108 16.37 -10.18 11.62
C GLY A 108 15.55 -10.55 10.38
N PRO A 109 14.30 -11.02 10.56
CA PRO A 109 13.40 -11.25 9.44
C PRO A 109 12.90 -9.92 8.86
N ASN A 110 13.30 -9.60 7.63
CA ASN A 110 12.81 -8.40 6.91
C ASN A 110 11.67 -8.72 5.94
N LEU A 111 11.68 -9.91 5.32
CA LEU A 111 10.76 -10.24 4.24
C LEU A 111 9.81 -11.37 4.65
N PHE A 112 8.52 -11.09 4.58
CA PHE A 112 7.47 -12.06 4.86
C PHE A 112 6.72 -12.42 3.59
N TRP A 113 6.48 -13.71 3.44
CA TRP A 113 6.02 -14.30 2.20
C TRP A 113 4.63 -14.91 2.39
N SER A 114 3.81 -14.81 1.35
CA SER A 114 2.51 -15.46 1.25
C SER A 114 2.27 -15.91 -0.18
N LYS A 115 1.27 -16.77 -0.40
CA LYS A 115 0.77 -17.00 -1.74
C LYS A 115 0.18 -15.69 -2.31
N PRO A 116 0.26 -15.44 -3.62
CA PRO A 116 -0.42 -14.30 -4.24
C PRO A 116 -1.91 -14.28 -3.89
N LEU A 117 -2.44 -13.09 -3.59
CA LEU A 117 -3.85 -12.89 -3.18
C LEU A 117 -4.27 -13.70 -1.94
N GLY A 118 -3.29 -14.21 -1.17
CA GLY A 118 -3.52 -14.95 0.05
C GLY A 118 -3.64 -14.06 1.29
N ASP A 119 -4.46 -14.51 2.23
CA ASP A 119 -4.59 -13.98 3.57
C ASP A 119 -3.77 -14.86 4.54
N PRO A 120 -2.53 -14.50 4.89
CA PRO A 120 -1.68 -15.33 5.74
C PRO A 120 -2.14 -15.32 7.21
N PHE A 121 -3.05 -14.43 7.62
CA PHE A 121 -3.40 -14.26 9.03
C PHE A 121 -4.81 -14.73 9.39
N GLY A 122 -5.79 -14.51 8.53
CA GLY A 122 -7.19 -14.70 8.87
C GLY A 122 -7.53 -16.13 9.29
N GLY A 123 -8.27 -16.25 10.40
CA GLY A 123 -8.67 -17.53 10.97
C GLY A 123 -7.53 -18.28 11.66
N THR A 124 -6.39 -17.63 11.94
CA THR A 124 -5.25 -18.24 12.64
C THR A 124 -4.97 -17.56 13.99
N ASN A 125 -4.13 -18.19 14.82
CA ASN A 125 -3.62 -17.60 16.07
C ASN A 125 -2.40 -16.68 15.84
N LEU A 126 -1.96 -16.48 14.59
CA LEU A 126 -0.85 -15.55 14.29
C LEU A 126 -1.23 -14.12 14.68
N ALA A 127 -0.21 -13.31 14.97
CA ALA A 127 -0.39 -11.93 15.46
C ALA A 127 -1.38 -11.84 16.65
N ALA A 128 -1.25 -12.75 17.61
CA ALA A 128 -2.11 -12.86 18.79
C ALA A 128 -3.61 -13.07 18.47
N GLY A 129 -3.92 -13.71 17.34
CA GLY A 129 -5.31 -14.03 16.96
C GLY A 129 -6.16 -12.81 16.57
N ARG A 130 -5.52 -11.66 16.26
CA ARG A 130 -6.23 -10.41 15.96
C ARG A 130 -7.02 -10.42 14.64
N HIS A 131 -6.88 -11.46 13.82
CA HIS A 131 -7.59 -11.63 12.55
C HIS A 131 -8.46 -12.90 12.63
N PRO A 132 -9.65 -12.84 13.26
CA PRO A 132 -10.42 -14.04 13.58
C PRO A 132 -11.08 -14.71 12.37
N VAL A 133 -11.23 -13.99 11.26
CA VAL A 133 -11.94 -14.47 10.06
C VAL A 133 -10.95 -14.59 8.90
N LYS A 134 -11.04 -15.72 8.19
CA LYS A 134 -10.31 -15.95 6.93
C LYS A 134 -10.99 -15.19 5.80
N MET A 135 -10.28 -14.31 5.13
CA MET A 135 -10.78 -13.62 3.95
C MET A 135 -10.90 -14.58 2.76
N PHE A 136 -11.84 -14.29 1.86
CA PHE A 136 -11.87 -14.95 0.55
C PHE A 136 -10.54 -14.66 -0.19
N GLU A 137 -9.93 -15.71 -0.74
CA GLU A 137 -8.67 -15.63 -1.49
C GLU A 137 -8.97 -15.90 -2.96
N PRO A 138 -8.99 -14.86 -3.82
CA PRO A 138 -9.18 -15.02 -5.25
C PRO A 138 -8.11 -15.94 -5.86
N MET A 139 -8.44 -16.56 -6.98
CA MET A 139 -7.48 -17.37 -7.71
C MET A 139 -6.51 -16.46 -8.46
N PRO A 140 -5.19 -16.52 -8.19
CA PRO A 140 -4.22 -15.75 -8.94
C PRO A 140 -4.09 -16.29 -10.37
N ALA A 141 -3.54 -15.47 -11.28
CA ALA A 141 -3.22 -15.89 -12.64
C ALA A 141 -2.24 -17.09 -12.63
N GLU A 142 -2.33 -17.97 -13.63
CA GLU A 142 -1.44 -19.15 -13.73
C GLU A 142 0.05 -18.77 -13.81
N SER A 143 0.35 -17.58 -14.35
CA SER A 143 1.71 -17.04 -14.44
C SER A 143 2.20 -16.37 -13.14
N ALA A 144 1.38 -16.35 -12.08
CA ALA A 144 1.76 -15.73 -10.82
C ALA A 144 2.86 -16.56 -10.12
N PRO A 145 3.79 -15.91 -9.40
CA PRO A 145 4.81 -16.62 -8.63
C PRO A 145 4.16 -17.44 -7.50
N THR A 146 4.82 -18.52 -7.07
CA THR A 146 4.32 -19.38 -5.98
C THR A 146 4.14 -18.62 -4.66
N GLU A 147 5.07 -17.70 -4.36
CA GLU A 147 5.04 -16.84 -3.18
C GLU A 147 5.44 -15.42 -3.59
N VAL A 148 4.86 -14.43 -2.92
CA VAL A 148 5.20 -13.01 -3.02
C VAL A 148 5.57 -12.47 -1.66
N VAL A 149 6.41 -11.44 -1.63
CA VAL A 149 6.62 -10.63 -0.43
C VAL A 149 5.35 -9.82 -0.20
N TYR A 150 4.71 -10.00 0.95
CA TYR A 150 3.51 -9.23 1.34
C TYR A 150 3.79 -8.19 2.43
N LEU A 151 4.90 -8.33 3.15
CA LEU A 151 5.30 -7.42 4.22
C LEU A 151 6.82 -7.32 4.25
N ILE A 152 7.29 -6.07 4.25
CA ILE A 152 8.69 -5.69 4.44
C ILE A 152 8.79 -5.00 5.80
N LEU A 153 9.64 -5.53 6.69
CA LEU A 153 9.96 -4.92 7.97
C LEU A 153 11.30 -4.19 7.90
N GLY A 154 11.38 -3.08 8.62
CA GLY A 154 12.60 -2.26 8.68
C GLY A 154 12.87 -1.49 7.39
N VAL A 155 11.82 -1.03 6.69
CA VAL A 155 11.94 -0.31 5.40
C VAL A 155 12.90 0.89 5.45
N LEU A 156 13.02 1.57 6.60
CA LEU A 156 13.97 2.67 6.80
C LEU A 156 15.44 2.25 6.82
N GLN A 157 15.75 0.95 6.83
CA GLN A 157 17.12 0.43 6.67
C GLN A 157 17.50 0.30 5.19
N PHE A 158 16.52 0.44 4.29
CA PHE A 158 16.65 0.18 2.86
C PHE A 158 16.30 1.41 2.00
N SER A 159 16.01 2.54 2.64
CA SER A 159 15.59 3.81 2.04
C SER A 159 16.22 4.94 2.84
N ASP A 160 16.90 5.86 2.15
CA ASP A 160 17.46 7.07 2.77
C ASP A 160 16.51 8.28 2.65
N ALA A 161 15.52 8.18 1.75
CA ALA A 161 14.42 9.13 1.61
C ALA A 161 13.51 9.25 2.85
#